data_AF-A0A355EX54-F1
#
_entry.id   AF-A0A355EX54-F1
#
_cell.length_a   1.000
_cell.length_b   1.000
_cell.length_c   1.000
_cell.angle_alpha   90.00
_cell.angle_beta   90.00
_cell.angle_gamma   90.00
#
_symmetry.space_group_name_H-M   'P 1'
#
loop_
_entity.id
_entity.type
_entity.pdbx_description
1 polymer ?
#
loop_
_entity_poly.entity_id
_entity_poly.type
_entity_poly.pdbx_seq_one_letter_code
_entity_poly.pdbx_strand_id
1 'polypeptide(L)'
;MQRFPGLRLLALLVSLGLTACAAYQAQHSRGTGSGSTGAEPAAPSAAPSAEFTELSTAAQLARVRGEVAETKSRLAAEGKYACCVEPACNECLLHHGECHCRDEVRENGPCCGECTESWMEGKGVVEGISAWELLERKKQQLRDQGKEGEGQEEPPHGHHRH
;
A
#
# COMPACT_ATOMS: atom_id res chain seq x y z
N MET A 1 55.06 19.80 -28.05
CA MET A 1 53.91 18.86 -27.98
C MET A 1 53.50 18.72 -26.52
N GLN A 2 52.60 19.59 -26.03
CA GLN A 2 52.09 19.50 -24.66
C GLN A 2 50.87 18.58 -24.65
N ARG A 3 51.00 17.41 -24.01
CA ARG A 3 49.90 16.48 -23.79
C ARG A 3 49.11 17.00 -22.58
N PHE A 4 47.85 17.37 -22.77
CA PHE A 4 46.95 17.80 -21.70
C PHE A 4 46.33 16.56 -21.01
N PRO A 5 46.79 16.16 -19.81
CA PRO A 5 46.28 14.97 -19.13
C PRO A 5 44.82 15.13 -18.66
N GLY A 6 44.34 16.37 -18.52
CA GLY A 6 42.98 16.66 -18.05
C GLY A 6 41.87 16.24 -19.03
N LEU A 7 42.12 16.30 -20.34
CA LEU A 7 41.09 15.99 -21.35
C LEU A 7 40.75 14.50 -21.41
N ARG A 8 41.73 13.63 -21.11
CA ARG A 8 41.54 12.17 -21.05
C ARG A 8 40.79 11.75 -19.78
N LEU A 9 41.04 12.43 -18.66
CA LEU A 9 40.34 12.17 -17.40
C LEU A 9 38.87 12.60 -17.48
N LEU A 10 38.59 13.76 -18.10
CA LEU A 10 37.22 14.23 -18.31
C LEU A 10 36.41 13.31 -19.24
N ALA A 11 37.02 12.82 -20.32
CA ALA A 11 36.37 11.87 -21.22
C ALA A 11 36.05 10.52 -20.54
N LEU A 12 36.94 10.04 -19.65
CA LEU A 12 36.69 8.84 -18.85
C LEU A 12 35.53 9.02 -17.86
N LEU A 13 35.46 10.16 -17.16
CA LEU A 13 34.40 10.45 -16.21
C LEU A 13 33.02 10.59 -16.87
N VAL A 14 32.94 11.23 -18.04
CA VAL A 14 31.69 11.36 -18.80
C VAL A 14 31.21 10.00 -19.34
N SER A 15 32.15 9.16 -19.79
CA SER A 15 31.83 7.81 -20.27
C SER A 15 31.29 6.92 -19.15
N LEU A 16 31.88 7.00 -17.94
CA LEU A 16 31.43 6.27 -16.75
C LEU A 16 30.02 6.69 -16.30
N GLY A 17 29.70 7.99 -16.35
CA GLY A 17 28.38 8.51 -16.00
C GLY A 17 27.26 8.03 -16.93
N LEU A 18 27.52 7.99 -18.24
CA LEU A 18 26.53 7.53 -19.24
C LEU A 18 26.26 6.01 -19.14
N THR A 19 27.28 5.19 -18.86
CA THR A 19 27.09 3.75 -18.66
C THR A 19 26.34 3.41 -17.38
N ALA A 20 26.50 4.20 -16.31
CA ALA A 20 25.81 3.99 -15.04
C ALA A 20 24.29 4.23 -15.15
N CYS A 21 23.86 5.24 -15.91
CA CYS A 21 22.44 5.51 -16.14
C CYS A 21 21.74 4.40 -16.93
N ALA A 22 22.39 3.82 -17.94
CA ALA A 22 21.80 2.75 -18.75
C ALA A 22 21.60 1.45 -17.95
N ALA A 23 22.56 1.09 -17.09
CA ALA A 23 22.45 -0.06 -16.19
C ALA A 23 21.35 0.14 -15.14
N TYR A 24 21.28 1.33 -14.54
CA TYR A 24 20.25 1.68 -13.55
C TYR A 24 18.83 1.55 -14.12
N GLN A 25 18.59 2.06 -15.33
CA GLN A 25 17.27 1.96 -15.97
C GLN A 25 16.87 0.53 -16.33
N ALA A 26 17.84 -0.33 -16.70
CA ALA A 26 17.58 -1.74 -16.97
C ALA A 26 17.24 -2.55 -15.70
N GLN A 27 17.76 -2.13 -14.54
CA GLN A 27 17.51 -2.78 -13.25
C GLN A 27 16.21 -2.29 -12.58
N HIS A 28 15.83 -1.03 -12.79
CA HIS A 28 14.66 -0.44 -12.13
C HIS A 28 13.37 -0.43 -12.98
N SER A 29 13.41 -0.87 -14.25
CA SER A 29 12.21 -1.00 -15.10
C SER A 29 11.44 -2.33 -14.93
N ARG A 30 11.94 -3.26 -14.11
CA ARG A 30 11.31 -4.59 -13.89
C ARG A 30 10.45 -4.70 -12.63
N GLY A 31 10.04 -3.57 -12.06
CA GLY A 31 9.20 -3.51 -10.85
C GLY A 31 7.69 -3.62 -11.08
N THR A 32 7.22 -4.40 -12.07
CA THR A 32 5.79 -4.77 -12.14
C THR A 32 5.64 -6.27 -12.34
N GLY A 33 5.28 -6.95 -11.26
CA GLY A 33 4.67 -8.27 -11.31
C GLY A 33 5.58 -9.43 -10.95
N SER A 34 5.63 -9.78 -9.68
CA SER A 34 5.71 -11.18 -9.26
C SER A 34 5.47 -11.30 -7.75
N GLY A 35 4.28 -11.79 -7.36
CA GLY A 35 4.04 -12.27 -6.00
C GLY A 35 2.61 -12.10 -5.48
N SER A 36 1.69 -12.98 -5.89
CA SER A 36 0.74 -13.67 -4.99
C SER A 36 -0.24 -14.50 -5.83
N THR A 37 -0.17 -15.82 -5.67
CA THR A 37 -1.11 -16.80 -6.22
C THR A 37 -2.32 -16.86 -5.28
N GLY A 38 -3.47 -16.38 -5.76
CA GLY A 38 -4.73 -16.41 -4.99
C GLY A 38 -5.59 -15.15 -5.07
N ALA A 39 -5.16 -14.10 -5.79
CA ALA A 39 -6.05 -12.97 -6.07
C ALA A 39 -7.10 -13.41 -7.09
N GLU A 40 -8.36 -13.53 -6.65
CA GLU A 40 -9.51 -13.45 -7.54
C GLU A 40 -9.31 -12.22 -8.43
N PRO A 41 -9.39 -12.33 -9.76
CA PRO A 41 -9.06 -11.22 -10.65
C PRO A 41 -9.92 -10.03 -10.26
N ALA A 42 -9.27 -8.93 -9.88
CA ALA A 42 -9.95 -7.68 -9.57
C ALA A 42 -10.91 -7.38 -10.71
N ALA A 43 -12.21 -7.29 -10.39
CA ALA A 43 -13.22 -6.97 -11.39
C ALA A 43 -12.79 -5.67 -12.09
N PRO A 44 -12.88 -5.60 -13.43
CA PRO A 44 -12.51 -4.39 -14.15
C PRO A 44 -13.33 -3.22 -13.62
N SER A 45 -12.67 -2.08 -13.38
CA SER A 45 -13.34 -0.85 -12.98
C SER A 45 -14.36 -0.48 -14.06
N ALA A 46 -15.63 -0.67 -13.76
CA ALA A 46 -16.72 -0.37 -14.67
C ALA A 46 -17.00 1.13 -14.63
N ALA A 47 -17.15 1.75 -15.81
CA ALA A 47 -17.69 3.10 -15.89
C ALA A 47 -19.11 3.13 -15.28
N PRO A 48 -19.51 4.24 -14.63
CA PRO A 48 -20.86 4.38 -14.11
C PRO A 48 -21.88 4.26 -15.26
N SER A 49 -23.05 3.69 -14.95
CA SER A 49 -24.14 3.57 -15.93
C SER A 49 -24.66 4.94 -16.36
N ALA A 50 -25.27 5.01 -17.55
CA ALA A 50 -25.94 6.23 -18.03
C ALA A 50 -26.97 6.74 -17.00
N GLU A 51 -27.77 5.82 -16.45
CA GLU A 51 -28.74 6.11 -15.38
C GLU A 51 -28.07 6.79 -14.17
N PHE A 52 -26.90 6.30 -13.74
CA PHE A 52 -26.17 6.92 -12.63
C PHE A 52 -25.70 8.34 -12.98
N THR A 53 -25.22 8.55 -14.21
CA THR A 53 -24.72 9.86 -14.65
C THR A 53 -25.82 10.91 -14.85
N GLU A 54 -27.06 10.49 -15.07
CA GLU A 54 -28.22 11.39 -15.18
C GLU A 54 -28.71 11.90 -13.81
N LEU A 55 -28.34 11.24 -12.71
CA LEU A 55 -28.67 11.69 -11.36
C LEU A 55 -27.94 12.99 -11.02
N SER A 56 -28.55 13.79 -10.13
CA SER A 56 -27.84 14.91 -9.51
C SER A 56 -26.64 14.41 -8.68
N THR A 57 -25.60 15.23 -8.54
CA THR A 57 -24.44 14.88 -7.70
C THR A 57 -24.82 14.45 -6.29
N ALA A 58 -25.82 15.11 -5.69
CA ALA A 58 -26.31 14.75 -4.37
C ALA A 58 -26.94 13.35 -4.34
N ALA A 59 -27.73 13.00 -5.36
CA ALA A 59 -28.32 11.67 -5.50
C ALA A 59 -27.26 10.59 -5.80
N GLN A 60 -26.25 10.89 -6.62
CA GLN A 60 -25.11 10.01 -6.86
C GLN A 60 -24.37 9.68 -5.55
N LEU A 61 -24.05 10.70 -4.74
CA LEU A 61 -23.38 10.51 -3.45
C LEU A 61 -24.24 9.70 -2.47
N ALA A 62 -25.54 9.97 -2.42
CA ALA A 62 -26.45 9.20 -1.57
C ALA A 62 -26.50 7.72 -1.99
N ARG A 63 -26.55 7.44 -3.30
CA ARG A 63 -26.54 6.09 -3.85
C ARG A 63 -25.25 5.34 -3.51
N VAL A 64 -24.09 5.94 -3.77
CA VAL A 64 -22.77 5.33 -3.45
C VAL A 64 -22.64 5.05 -1.95
N ARG A 65 -23.08 5.97 -1.08
CA ARG A 65 -23.07 5.75 0.38
C ARG A 65 -23.95 4.56 0.78
N GLY A 66 -25.13 4.44 0.18
CA GLY A 66 -26.03 3.30 0.40
C GLY A 66 -25.40 1.98 -0.03
N GLU A 67 -24.87 1.92 -1.26
CA GLU A 67 -24.21 0.73 -1.83
C GLU A 67 -22.99 0.29 -0.99
N VAL A 68 -22.20 1.25 -0.51
CA VAL A 68 -21.07 0.99 0.40
C VAL A 68 -21.55 0.42 1.74
N ALA A 69 -22.57 1.02 2.35
CA ALA A 69 -23.12 0.56 3.63
C ALA A 69 -23.71 -0.85 3.51
N GLU A 70 -24.47 -1.11 2.44
CA GLU A 70 -25.04 -2.42 2.14
C GLU A 70 -23.95 -3.48 1.93
N THR A 71 -22.90 -3.14 1.18
CA THR A 71 -21.78 -4.05 0.93
C THR A 71 -21.05 -4.41 2.22
N LYS A 72 -20.78 -3.44 3.11
CA LYS A 72 -20.21 -3.72 4.43
C LYS A 72 -21.11 -4.62 5.27
N SER A 73 -22.41 -4.36 5.28
CA SER A 73 -23.38 -5.17 6.02
C SER A 73 -23.37 -6.63 5.55
N ARG A 74 -23.37 -6.85 4.23
CA ARG A 74 -23.27 -8.19 3.64
C ARG A 74 -21.96 -8.88 4.00
N LEU A 75 -20.82 -8.20 3.84
CA LEU A 75 -19.52 -8.78 4.19
C LEU A 75 -19.40 -9.04 5.71
N ALA A 76 -20.00 -8.21 6.55
CA ALA A 76 -20.08 -8.44 7.99
C ALA A 76 -20.90 -9.71 8.31
N ALA A 77 -22.03 -9.92 7.63
CA ALA A 77 -22.82 -11.14 7.74
C ALA A 77 -22.06 -12.40 7.25
N GLU A 78 -21.15 -12.24 6.30
CA GLU A 78 -20.22 -13.28 5.83
C GLU A 78 -18.99 -13.47 6.74
N GLY A 79 -18.84 -12.66 7.79
CA GLY A 79 -17.67 -12.70 8.69
C GLY A 79 -16.40 -12.08 8.10
N LYS A 80 -16.49 -11.42 6.93
CA LYS A 80 -15.36 -10.79 6.22
C LYS A 80 -15.19 -9.30 6.55
N TYR A 81 -16.07 -8.72 7.36
CA TYR A 81 -16.01 -7.30 7.69
C TYR A 81 -16.28 -7.02 9.15
N ALA A 82 -15.26 -7.24 9.99
CA ALA A 82 -15.30 -6.91 11.41
C ALA A 82 -14.46 -5.66 11.67
N CYS A 83 -15.00 -4.46 11.40
CA CYS A 83 -14.24 -3.22 11.56
C CYS A 83 -13.93 -2.92 13.04
N CYS A 84 -12.75 -2.36 13.34
CA CYS A 84 -12.31 -2.08 14.71
C CYS A 84 -12.79 -0.72 15.27
N VAL A 85 -13.56 0.04 14.48
CA VAL A 85 -14.11 1.37 14.82
C VAL A 85 -15.60 1.47 14.44
N GLU A 86 -16.34 2.40 15.06
CA GLU A 86 -17.75 2.66 14.79
C GLU A 86 -18.00 4.17 14.51
N PRO A 87 -18.58 4.55 13.35
CA PRO A 87 -19.00 3.69 12.25
C PRO A 87 -17.82 3.03 11.52
N ALA A 88 -18.08 1.88 10.90
CA ALA A 88 -17.06 1.13 10.19
C ALA A 88 -16.41 1.94 9.04
N CYS A 89 -15.08 1.92 8.93
CA CYS A 89 -14.31 2.64 7.90
C CYS A 89 -14.59 2.13 6.46
N ASN A 90 -14.20 2.87 5.42
CA ASN A 90 -14.31 2.50 4.01
C ASN A 90 -13.01 1.94 3.42
N GLU A 91 -11.85 2.29 3.99
CA GLU A 91 -10.53 1.95 3.42
C GLU A 91 -10.39 0.45 3.14
N CYS A 92 -10.66 -0.40 4.14
CA CYS A 92 -10.51 -1.85 3.99
C CYS A 92 -11.44 -2.42 2.91
N LEU A 93 -12.67 -1.94 2.83
CA LEU A 93 -13.62 -2.34 1.79
C LEU A 93 -13.06 -2.02 0.40
N LEU A 94 -12.61 -0.78 0.19
CA LEU A 94 -12.22 -0.30 -1.14
C LEU A 94 -10.87 -0.85 -1.60
N HIS A 95 -9.95 -1.14 -0.68
CA HIS A 95 -8.61 -1.61 -1.01
C HIS A 95 -8.45 -3.13 -0.97
N HIS A 96 -9.18 -3.81 -0.08
CA HIS A 96 -8.98 -5.23 0.18
C HIS A 96 -10.25 -6.07 -0.05
N GLY A 97 -11.44 -5.45 -0.13
CA GLY A 97 -12.71 -6.15 -0.25
C GLY A 97 -13.19 -6.84 1.04
N GLU A 98 -12.41 -6.74 2.12
CA GLU A 98 -12.66 -7.32 3.45
C GLU A 98 -11.90 -6.52 4.53
N CYS A 99 -12.22 -6.74 5.80
CA CYS A 99 -11.59 -6.03 6.93
C CYS A 99 -11.11 -7.00 8.01
N HIS A 100 -9.79 -7.00 8.24
CA HIS A 100 -9.09 -7.80 9.25
C HIS A 100 -8.60 -7.00 10.45
N CYS A 101 -8.79 -5.67 10.44
CA CYS A 101 -8.18 -4.80 11.44
C CYS A 101 -8.60 -5.12 12.88
N ARG A 102 -9.82 -5.62 13.13
CA ARG A 102 -10.22 -5.97 14.51
C ARG A 102 -9.39 -7.13 15.06
N ASP A 103 -9.11 -8.13 14.25
CA ASP A 103 -8.33 -9.29 14.68
C ASP A 103 -6.85 -8.93 14.77
N GLU A 104 -6.30 -8.19 13.80
CA GLU A 104 -4.94 -7.65 13.90
C GLU A 104 -4.76 -6.82 15.18
N VAL A 105 -5.71 -5.93 15.49
CA VAL A 105 -5.66 -5.09 16.70
C VAL A 105 -5.71 -5.92 17.99
N ARG A 106 -6.51 -7.00 18.03
CA ARG A 106 -6.52 -7.95 19.16
C ARG A 106 -5.19 -8.69 19.32
N GLU A 107 -4.49 -8.93 18.22
CA GLU A 107 -3.19 -9.60 18.17
C GLU A 107 -2.00 -8.64 18.35
N ASN A 108 -2.24 -7.43 18.85
CA ASN A 108 -1.25 -6.36 19.02
C ASN A 108 -0.68 -5.77 17.72
N GLY A 109 -1.33 -6.03 16.60
CA GLY A 109 -1.05 -5.44 15.31
C GLY A 109 -1.58 -4.01 15.14
N PRO A 110 -1.17 -3.34 14.05
CA PRO A 110 -1.71 -2.04 13.64
C PRO A 110 -3.11 -2.22 13.00
N CYS A 111 -3.71 -1.11 12.56
CA CYS A 111 -4.86 -1.13 11.65
C CYS A 111 -4.62 -0.21 10.43
N CYS A 112 -5.63 -0.12 9.57
CA CYS A 112 -5.63 0.79 8.41
C CYS A 112 -5.61 2.28 8.81
N GLY A 113 -5.38 3.17 7.84
CA GLY A 113 -5.25 4.60 8.06
C GLY A 113 -6.52 5.24 8.64
N GLU A 114 -7.67 5.03 8.00
CA GLU A 114 -8.97 5.55 8.44
C GLU A 114 -9.36 5.03 9.83
N CYS A 115 -9.06 3.77 10.15
CA CYS A 115 -9.28 3.24 11.49
C CYS A 115 -8.37 3.94 12.51
N THR A 116 -7.09 4.18 12.16
CA THR A 116 -6.15 4.88 13.05
C THR A 116 -6.67 6.28 13.39
N GLU A 117 -7.13 7.03 12.39
CA GLU A 117 -7.76 8.34 12.59
C GLU A 117 -9.01 8.26 13.45
N SER A 118 -9.90 7.30 13.16
CA SER A 118 -11.14 7.10 13.94
C SER A 118 -10.86 6.74 15.40
N TRP A 119 -9.81 5.97 15.69
CA TRP A 119 -9.36 5.71 17.06
C TRP A 119 -8.95 6.99 17.79
N MET A 120 -8.28 7.92 17.10
CA MET A 120 -7.92 9.23 17.65
C MET A 120 -9.13 10.11 17.96
N GLU A 121 -10.23 9.89 17.25
CA GLU A 121 -11.52 10.52 17.51
C GLU A 121 -12.34 9.81 18.60
N GLY A 122 -11.81 8.74 19.22
CA GLY A 122 -12.50 7.98 20.26
C GLY A 122 -13.54 7.00 19.74
N LYS A 123 -13.49 6.65 18.45
CA LYS A 123 -14.46 5.74 17.80
C LYS A 123 -14.04 4.27 17.82
N GLY A 124 -12.95 3.93 18.52
CA GLY A 124 -12.49 2.56 18.67
C GLY A 124 -13.45 1.70 19.49
N VAL A 125 -13.66 0.46 19.07
CA VAL A 125 -14.63 -0.46 19.70
C VAL A 125 -14.03 -1.82 20.08
N VAL A 126 -12.70 -1.93 20.14
CA VAL A 126 -12.02 -3.12 20.63
C VAL A 126 -11.70 -2.93 22.11
N GLU A 127 -12.26 -3.78 22.97
CA GLU A 127 -12.10 -3.71 24.42
C GLU A 127 -10.64 -3.87 24.84
N GLY A 128 -10.23 -3.12 25.87
CA GLY A 128 -8.90 -3.21 26.46
C GLY A 128 -7.79 -2.51 25.68
N ILE A 129 -8.10 -1.87 24.55
CA ILE A 129 -7.12 -1.20 23.69
C ILE A 129 -7.42 0.30 23.66
N SER A 130 -6.38 1.12 23.84
CA SER A 130 -6.48 2.57 23.77
C SER A 130 -6.03 3.12 22.41
N ALA A 131 -6.51 4.30 22.03
CA ALA A 131 -6.05 5.00 20.83
C ALA A 131 -4.53 5.24 20.86
N TRP A 132 -3.98 5.56 22.02
CA TRP A 132 -2.54 5.78 22.21
C TRP A 132 -1.72 4.52 21.92
N GLU A 133 -2.17 3.38 22.45
CA GLU A 133 -1.51 2.10 22.21
C GLU A 133 -1.51 1.74 20.72
N LEU A 134 -2.62 1.96 20.03
CA LEU A 134 -2.76 1.72 18.59
C LEU A 134 -1.81 2.61 17.77
N LEU A 135 -1.67 3.89 18.14
CA LEU A 135 -0.71 4.79 17.51
C LEU A 135 0.74 4.32 17.66
N GLU A 136 1.15 3.90 18.86
CA GLU A 136 2.52 3.44 19.07
C GLU A 136 2.82 2.15 18.27
N ARG A 137 1.84 1.25 18.14
CA ARG A 137 1.93 0.09 17.24
C ARG A 137 2.11 0.52 15.78
N LYS A 138 1.33 1.49 15.29
CA LYS A 138 1.46 2.02 13.91
C LYS A 138 2.81 2.69 13.68
N LYS A 139 3.29 3.46 14.66
CA LYS A 139 4.60 4.12 14.61
C LYS A 139 5.74 3.09 14.58
N GLN A 140 5.62 1.98 15.31
CA GLN A 140 6.57 0.87 15.24
C GLN A 140 6.58 0.25 13.84
N GLN A 141 5.42 -0.06 13.27
CA GLN A 141 5.31 -0.59 11.90
C GLN A 141 6.03 0.30 10.87
N LEU A 142 5.83 1.62 10.93
CA LEU A 142 6.48 2.57 10.01
C LEU A 142 8.01 2.60 10.19
N ARG A 143 8.51 2.46 11.43
CA ARG A 143 9.95 2.36 11.68
C ARG A 143 10.54 1.09 11.07
N ASP A 144 9.83 -0.02 11.18
CA ASP A 144 10.31 -1.32 10.68
C ASP A 144 10.33 -1.33 9.15
N GLN A 145 9.29 -0.80 8.49
CA GLN A 145 9.26 -0.63 7.04
C GLN A 145 10.39 0.28 6.52
N GLY A 146 10.77 1.31 7.29
CA GLY A 146 11.89 2.18 6.93
C GLY A 146 13.25 1.47 6.96
N LYS A 147 13.44 0.50 7.87
CA LYS A 147 14.70 -0.24 8.00
C LYS A 147 14.89 -1.32 6.94
N GLU A 148 13.81 -1.95 6.50
CA GLU A 148 13.86 -2.98 5.45
C GLU A 148 14.27 -2.42 4.09
N GLY A 149 14.07 -1.11 3.87
CA GLY A 149 14.52 -0.41 2.66
C GLY A 149 16.02 -0.09 2.60
N GLU A 150 16.76 -0.18 3.71
CA GLU A 150 18.17 0.24 3.79
C GLU A 150 19.18 -0.93 3.78
N GLY A 151 18.74 -2.19 3.79
CA GLY A 151 19.61 -3.34 4.09
C GLY A 151 19.74 -4.49 3.08
N GLN A 152 19.14 -4.42 1.89
CA GLN A 152 19.28 -5.49 0.89
C GLN A 152 20.49 -5.25 -0.05
N GLU A 153 21.70 -5.44 0.46
CA GLU A 153 22.87 -5.78 -0.38
C GLU A 153 22.73 -7.27 -0.77
N GLU A 154 22.37 -7.55 -2.04
CA GLU A 154 22.30 -8.91 -2.57
C GLU A 154 23.67 -9.60 -2.49
N PRO A 155 23.77 -10.83 -1.94
CA PRO A 155 25.05 -11.53 -1.85
C PRO A 155 25.55 -11.91 -3.26
N PRO A 156 26.87 -11.83 -3.53
CA PRO A 156 27.40 -12.12 -4.85
C PRO A 156 27.16 -13.59 -5.20
N HIS A 157 26.31 -13.84 -6.20
CA HIS A 157 26.12 -15.15 -6.79
C HIS A 157 27.44 -15.64 -7.41
N GLY A 158 28.12 -16.54 -6.71
CA GLY A 158 29.31 -17.23 -7.19
C GLY A 158 28.99 -18.09 -8.42
N HIS A 159 29.60 -17.76 -9.55
CA HIS A 159 29.53 -18.60 -10.74
C HIS A 159 30.38 -19.86 -10.57
N HIS A 160 29.71 -20.99 -10.35
CA HIS A 160 30.27 -22.31 -10.66
C HIS A 160 30.45 -22.42 -12.18
N ARG A 161 31.70 -22.44 -12.64
CA ARG A 161 32.08 -22.87 -13.99
C ARG A 161 32.26 -24.38 -13.99
N HIS A 162 31.56 -25.05 -14.90
CA HIS A 162 31.94 -26.35 -15.45
C HIS A 162 32.76 -26.14 -16.73
#